data_AF-A0AAD2T6N4-F1
#
_entry.id   AF-A0AAD2T6N4-F1
#
_cell.length_a   1.000
_cell.length_b   1.000
_cell.length_c   1.000
_cell.angle_alpha   90.00
_cell.angle_beta   90.00
_cell.angle_gamma   90.00
#
_symmetry.space_group_name_H-M   'P 1'
#
loop_
_entity.id
_entity.type
_entity.pdbx_description
1 polymer ?
#
loop_
_entity_poly.entity_id
_entity_poly.type
_entity_poly.pdbx_seq_one_letter_code
_entity_poly.pdbx_strand_id
1 'polypeptide(L)'
;MVISLIDDLELKGILNVTIRFELYQFGSSVEKENFNDIDLLLIYKNTDRNRQDEILILKKVIKNYLFERYQVDVDITVLSENEEKEKKFLEQINYIKVY
;
A
#
# COMPACT_ATOMS: atom_id res chain seq x y z
N MET A 1 14.24 1.36 -13.53
CA MET A 1 14.49 2.12 -12.28
C MET A 1 13.80 1.34 -11.18
N VAL A 2 14.50 0.92 -10.14
CA VAL A 2 13.86 0.21 -9.02
C VAL A 2 13.24 1.25 -8.10
N ILE A 3 11.92 1.20 -7.88
CA ILE A 3 11.24 2.07 -6.91
C ILE A 3 11.43 1.48 -5.52
N SER A 4 12.10 2.21 -4.62
CA SER A 4 12.12 1.90 -3.18
C SER A 4 11.15 2.84 -2.45
N LEU A 5 9.98 2.33 -2.08
CA LEU A 5 9.01 3.09 -1.27
C LEU A 5 9.42 3.16 0.22
N ILE A 6 10.29 2.26 0.68
CA ILE A 6 10.75 2.20 2.08
C ILE A 6 11.49 3.49 2.47
N ASP A 7 12.23 4.08 1.54
CA ASP A 7 13.07 5.25 1.80
C ASP A 7 12.35 6.57 1.50
N ASP A 8 11.09 6.52 1.07
CA ASP A 8 10.32 7.70 0.72
C ASP A 8 9.79 8.41 1.98
N LEU A 9 10.51 9.47 2.40
CA LEU A 9 10.16 10.29 3.57
C LEU A 9 8.86 11.07 3.40
N GLU A 10 8.55 11.51 2.18
CA GLU A 10 7.31 12.26 1.89
C GLU A 10 6.11 11.31 1.97
N LEU A 11 6.24 10.10 1.42
CA LEU A 11 5.26 9.04 1.58
C LEU A 11 5.04 8.74 3.07
N LYS A 12 6.10 8.56 3.86
CA LYS A 12 5.97 8.33 5.32
C LYS A 12 5.23 9.47 6.04
N GLY A 13 5.42 10.71 5.59
CA GLY A 13 4.65 11.86 6.09
C GLY A 13 3.15 11.72 5.80
N ILE A 14 2.78 11.30 4.58
CA ILE A 14 1.40 11.02 4.18
C ILE A 14 0.80 9.85 4.98
N LEU A 15 1.60 8.82 5.25
CA LEU A 15 1.16 7.61 5.98
C LEU A 15 1.00 7.85 7.49
N ASN A 16 1.53 8.93 8.03
CA ASN A 16 1.43 9.30 9.44
C ASN A 16 0.04 9.88 9.78
N VAL A 17 -0.99 9.04 9.67
CA VAL A 17 -2.39 9.37 9.95
C VAL A 17 -2.91 8.65 11.19
N THR A 18 -4.11 9.00 11.63
CA THR A 18 -4.70 8.47 12.87
C THR A 18 -5.20 7.02 12.74
N ILE A 19 -5.39 6.50 11.52
CA ILE A 19 -5.77 5.10 11.29
C ILE A 19 -4.54 4.18 11.45
N ARG A 20 -4.73 3.01 12.06
CA ARG A 20 -3.65 2.03 12.21
C ARG A 20 -3.71 1.05 11.04
N PHE A 21 -2.62 0.97 10.29
CA PHE A 21 -2.50 0.07 9.15
C PHE A 21 -1.05 -0.33 8.91
N GLU A 22 -0.87 -1.32 8.05
CA GLU A 22 0.40 -1.72 7.47
C GLU A 22 0.29 -1.54 5.95
N LEU A 23 1.39 -1.14 5.32
CA LEU A 23 1.47 -0.98 3.86
C LEU A 23 2.58 -1.86 3.30
N TYR A 24 2.25 -2.60 2.25
CA TYR A 24 3.16 -3.48 1.56
C TYR A 24 3.16 -3.14 0.07
N GLN A 25 4.32 -3.23 -0.56
CA GLN A 25 4.46 -3.25 -2.01
C GLN A 25 4.61 -4.70 -2.46
N PHE A 26 3.93 -5.08 -3.53
CA PHE A 26 4.01 -6.43 -4.09
C PHE A 26 3.95 -6.41 -5.62
N GLY A 27 3.81 -7.59 -6.21
CA GLY A 27 3.62 -7.73 -7.65
C GLY A 27 4.88 -7.41 -8.45
N SER A 28 4.68 -7.03 -9.71
CA SER A 28 5.79 -6.90 -10.67
C SER A 28 6.75 -5.75 -10.30
N SER A 29 6.26 -4.73 -9.60
CA SER A 29 7.03 -3.58 -9.13
C SER A 29 8.11 -3.91 -8.09
N VAL A 30 8.01 -5.08 -7.45
CA VAL A 30 9.02 -5.59 -6.51
C VAL A 30 10.10 -6.41 -7.22
N GLU A 31 9.75 -7.07 -8.33
CA GLU A 31 10.60 -8.11 -8.94
C GLU A 31 11.32 -7.63 -10.21
N LYS A 32 10.79 -6.61 -10.89
CA LYS A 32 11.25 -6.19 -12.21
C LYS A 32 11.62 -4.72 -12.22
N GLU A 33 12.64 -4.36 -12.98
CA GLU A 33 13.01 -2.96 -13.22
C GLU A 33 12.04 -2.22 -14.15
N ASN A 34 11.28 -2.98 -14.96
CA ASN A 34 10.23 -2.50 -15.86
C ASN A 34 8.90 -3.16 -15.45
N PHE A 35 8.05 -2.38 -14.78
CA PHE A 35 6.70 -2.74 -14.35
C PHE A 35 5.71 -1.73 -14.96
N ASN A 36 4.46 -2.15 -15.10
CA ASN A 36 3.41 -1.30 -15.69
C ASN A 36 2.69 -0.46 -14.62
N ASP A 37 2.62 -0.99 -13.40
CA ASP A 37 1.89 -0.46 -12.26
C ASP A 37 2.59 -0.81 -10.94
N ILE A 38 2.27 -0.04 -9.90
CA ILE A 38 2.70 -0.29 -8.53
C ILE A 38 1.53 -0.93 -7.78
N ASP A 39 1.66 -2.21 -7.45
CA ASP A 39 0.71 -2.92 -6.60
C ASP A 39 1.03 -2.70 -5.12
N LEU A 40 0.07 -2.15 -4.39
CA LEU A 40 0.15 -1.96 -2.95
C LEU A 40 -0.95 -2.71 -2.23
N LEU A 41 -0.62 -3.23 -1.05
CA LEU A 41 -1.55 -3.83 -0.11
C LEU A 41 -1.58 -2.99 1.16
N LEU A 42 -2.75 -2.46 1.48
CA LEU A 42 -3.03 -1.73 2.71
C LEU A 42 -3.86 -2.61 3.63
N ILE A 43 -3.29 -2.96 4.79
CA ILE A 43 -3.94 -3.79 5.80
C ILE A 43 -4.29 -2.94 7.01
N TYR A 44 -5.57 -2.65 7.22
CA TYR A 44 -5.99 -1.84 8.37
C TYR A 44 -6.36 -2.72 9.58
N LYS A 45 -6.12 -2.21 10.79
CA LYS A 45 -6.48 -2.90 12.04
C LYS A 45 -8.00 -3.04 12.15
N ASN A 46 -8.47 -4.19 12.61
CA ASN A 46 -9.92 -4.43 12.77
C ASN A 46 -10.63 -3.39 13.65
N THR A 47 -9.91 -2.76 14.59
CA THR A 47 -10.41 -1.67 15.42
C THR A 47 -10.84 -0.43 14.63
N ASP A 48 -10.27 -0.23 13.44
CA ASP A 48 -10.56 0.89 12.54
C ASP A 48 -11.57 0.52 11.44
N ARG A 49 -12.26 -0.63 11.53
CA ARG A 49 -13.24 -1.08 10.51
C ARG A 49 -14.34 -0.06 10.21
N ASN A 50 -14.72 0.77 11.18
CA ASN A 50 -15.76 1.78 11.00
C ASN A 50 -15.24 3.09 10.35
N ARG A 51 -13.94 3.17 10.02
CA ARG A 51 -13.29 4.37 9.45
C ARG A 51 -13.06 4.23 7.95
N GLN A 52 -14.02 3.65 7.24
CA GLN A 52 -13.92 3.37 5.81
C GLN A 52 -13.67 4.62 4.97
N ASP A 53 -14.27 5.76 5.35
CA ASP A 53 -14.04 7.04 4.67
C ASP A 53 -12.58 7.48 4.76
N GLU A 54 -11.97 7.35 5.94
CA GLU A 54 -10.56 7.69 6.14
C GLU A 54 -9.62 6.76 5.38
N ILE A 55 -9.94 5.46 5.33
CA ILE A 55 -9.20 4.47 4.55
C ILE A 55 -9.29 4.80 3.05
N LEU A 56 -10.47 5.19 2.56
CA LEU A 56 -10.68 5.58 1.17
C LEU A 56 -9.93 6.86 0.81
N ILE A 57 -9.93 7.86 1.71
CA ILE A 57 -9.15 9.09 1.55
C ILE A 57 -7.66 8.75 1.51
N LEU A 58 -7.16 7.96 2.46
CA LEU A 58 -5.75 7.55 2.49
C LEU A 58 -5.34 6.85 1.20
N LYS A 59 -6.15 5.88 0.73
CA LYS A 59 -5.94 5.21 -0.56
C LYS A 59 -5.82 6.20 -1.70
N LYS A 60 -6.70 7.20 -1.79
CA LYS A 60 -6.65 8.22 -2.85
C LYS A 60 -5.40 9.09 -2.75
N VAL A 61 -5.02 9.51 -1.56
CA VAL A 61 -3.84 10.35 -1.34
C VAL A 61 -2.56 9.60 -1.73
N ILE A 62 -2.41 8.33 -1.32
CA ILE A 62 -1.27 7.50 -1.70
C ILE A 62 -1.21 7.34 -3.23
N LYS A 63 -2.33 6.97 -3.88
CA LYS A 63 -2.38 6.80 -5.34
C LYS A 63 -1.94 8.08 -6.07
N ASN A 64 -2.51 9.22 -5.69
CA ASN A 64 -2.19 10.49 -6.33
C ASN A 64 -0.72 10.86 -6.17
N TYR A 65 -0.19 10.78 -4.94
CA TYR A 65 1.21 11.12 -4.65
C TYR A 65 2.18 10.26 -5.46
N LEU A 66 1.98 8.94 -5.48
CA LEU A 66 2.85 8.02 -6.21
C LEU A 66 2.73 8.18 -7.72
N PHE A 67 1.51 8.41 -8.24
CA PHE A 67 1.32 8.69 -9.66
C PHE A 67 2.04 9.99 -10.07
N GLU A 68 1.90 11.07 -9.30
CA GLU A 68 2.60 12.33 -9.57
C GLU A 68 4.12 12.15 -9.56
N ARG A 69 4.65 11.38 -8.60
CA ARG A 69 6.09 11.16 -8.43
C ARG A 69 6.71 10.26 -9.50
N TYR A 70 6.04 9.17 -9.85
CA TYR A 70 6.62 8.12 -10.70
C TYR A 70 6.03 8.07 -12.11
N GLN A 71 4.91 8.76 -12.35
CA GLN A 71 4.15 8.72 -13.61
C GLN A 71 3.76 7.29 -14.03
N VAL A 72 3.45 6.46 -13.02
CA VAL A 72 3.04 5.06 -13.17
C VAL A 72 1.74 4.85 -12.41
N ASP A 73 0.84 4.04 -12.98
CA ASP A 73 -0.43 3.70 -12.34
C ASP A 73 -0.20 2.95 -11.02
N VAL A 74 -1.06 3.20 -10.05
CA VAL A 74 -0.97 2.58 -8.73
C VAL A 74 -2.27 1.85 -8.44
N ASP A 75 -2.18 0.56 -8.17
CA ASP A 75 -3.28 -0.18 -7.58
C ASP A 75 -3.09 -0.42 -6.10
N ILE A 76 -4.18 -0.27 -5.34
CA ILE A 76 -4.15 -0.45 -3.89
C ILE A 76 -5.28 -1.39 -3.51
N THR A 77 -4.89 -2.62 -3.17
CA THR A 77 -5.77 -3.58 -2.52
C THR A 77 -5.87 -3.21 -1.04
N VAL A 78 -7.09 -3.17 -0.51
CA VAL A 78 -7.35 -2.83 0.88
C VAL A 78 -7.99 -4.04 1.56
N LEU A 79 -7.40 -4.48 2.66
CA LEU A 79 -7.92 -5.58 3.48
C LEU A 79 -7.95 -5.15 4.95
N SER A 80 -8.90 -5.70 5.69
CA SER A 80 -8.79 -5.78 7.15
C SER A 80 -7.81 -6.88 7.55
N GLU A 81 -7.26 -6.79 8.77
CA GLU A 81 -6.47 -7.88 9.35
C GLU A 81 -7.19 -9.24 9.33
N ASN A 82 -8.52 -9.26 9.48
CA ASN A 82 -9.27 -10.51 9.41
C ASN A 82 -9.30 -11.07 7.99
N GLU A 83 -9.55 -10.23 7.00
CA GLU A 83 -9.54 -10.68 5.59
C GLU A 83 -8.16 -11.17 5.17
N GLU A 84 -7.09 -10.51 5.64
CA GLU A 84 -5.73 -11.01 5.42
C GLU A 84 -5.52 -12.38 6.06
N LYS A 85 -5.94 -12.58 7.32
CA LYS A 85 -5.79 -13.88 8.02
C LYS A 85 -6.57 -15.00 7.36
N GLU A 86 -7.75 -14.70 6.82
CA GLU A 86 -8.59 -15.68 6.14
C GLU A 86 -8.03 -16.02 4.75
N LYS A 87 -7.61 -15.00 3.99
CA LYS A 87 -7.11 -15.18 2.63
C LYS A 87 -5.66 -15.62 2.59
N LYS A 88 -4.88 -15.37 3.64
CA LYS A 88 -3.43 -15.60 3.73
C LYS A 88 -2.71 -15.00 2.53
N PHE A 89 -3.04 -13.76 2.16
CA PHE A 89 -2.58 -13.16 0.91
C PHE A 89 -1.06 -12.96 0.94
N LEU A 90 -0.52 -12.40 2.02
CA LEU A 90 0.92 -12.21 2.24
C LEU A 90 1.71 -13.54 2.23
N GLU A 91 1.09 -14.68 2.57
CA GLU A 91 1.76 -15.99 2.48
C GLU A 91 1.89 -16.49 1.03
N GLN A 92 1.13 -15.92 0.09
CA GLN A 92 1.06 -16.36 -1.30
C GLN A 92 1.83 -15.46 -2.28
N ILE A 93 2.30 -14.30 -1.83
CA ILE A 93 2.97 -13.31 -2.67
C ILE A 93 4.34 -12.95 -2.14
N ASN A 94 5.22 -12.54 -3.05
CA ASN A 94 6.44 -11.84 -2.67
C ASN A 94 6.10 -10.37 -2.40
N TYR A 95 6.59 -9.82 -1.29
CA TYR A 95 6.26 -8.46 -0.88
C TYR A 95 7.41 -7.79 -0.13
N ILE A 96 7.34 -6.46 -0.11
CA ILE A 96 8.20 -5.59 0.69
C ILE A 96 7.31 -4.80 1.64
N LYS A 97 7.60 -4.82 2.95
CA LYS A 97 6.90 -3.98 3.92
C LYS A 97 7.42 -2.54 3.83
N VAL A 98 6.51 -1.59 3.63
CA VAL A 98 6.79 -0.16 3.45
C VAL A 98 6.51 0.63 4.74
N TYR A 99 5.41 0.34 5.43
CA TYR A 99 4.97 1.03 6.65
C TYR A 99 4.32 0.04 7.62
#